data_AF-A0A7J8DIK0-F1
#
_entry.id   AF-A0A7J8DIK0-F1
#
_cell.length_a   1.000
_cell.length_b   1.000
_cell.length_c   1.000
_cell.angle_alpha   90.00
_cell.angle_beta   90.00
_cell.angle_gamma   90.00
#
_symmetry.space_group_name_H-M   'P 1'
#
loop_
_entity.id
_entity.type
_entity.pdbx_description
1 polymer ?
#
loop_
_entity_poly.entity_id
_entity_poly.type
_entity_poly.pdbx_seq_one_letter_code
_entity_poly.pdbx_strand_id
1 'polypeptide(L)'
;MGNGNGCMLFVHMLKNMLWARGAKVGQQPLCNFLDFIEKVCPWFPEEGTVYIETWKKAGEKLQDYYDVHGPGKVPADTFGLWTLIRDSLDPRYEREKVRGQPPDSPVIEKKGPGYLGDPSWF
;
A
#
# COMPACT_ATOMS: atom_id res chain seq x y z
N MET A 1 0.87 22.11 23.87
CA MET A 1 0.99 22.19 22.40
C MET A 1 0.82 20.77 21.86
N GLY A 2 -0.43 20.38 21.60
CA GLY A 2 -0.75 19.05 21.11
C GLY A 2 -0.63 18.98 19.59
N ASN A 3 -0.29 17.80 19.09
CA ASN A 3 -0.41 17.40 17.68
C ASN A 3 0.73 17.76 16.71
N GLY A 4 1.99 17.62 17.13
CA GLY A 4 3.15 17.62 16.20
C GLY A 4 3.59 16.24 15.72
N ASN A 5 3.21 15.17 16.42
CA ASN A 5 3.94 13.89 16.31
C ASN A 5 3.38 12.98 15.22
N GLY A 6 2.05 12.94 15.01
CA GLY A 6 1.41 12.06 14.02
C GLY A 6 1.79 12.42 12.58
N CYS A 7 1.67 13.69 12.20
CA CYS A 7 2.04 14.16 10.86
C CYS A 7 3.53 13.98 10.58
N MET A 8 4.39 14.19 11.59
CA MET A 8 5.84 13.97 11.42
C MET A 8 6.18 12.50 11.17
N LEU A 9 5.54 11.56 11.87
CA LEU A 9 5.74 10.13 11.64
C LEU A 9 5.30 9.70 10.25
N PHE A 10 4.17 10.23 9.78
CA PHE A 10 3.64 9.94 8.45
C PHE A 10 4.55 10.50 7.34
N VAL A 11 5.00 11.74 7.49
CA VAL A 11 5.97 12.36 6.58
C VAL A 11 7.28 11.59 6.56
N HIS A 12 7.77 11.13 7.72
CA HIS A 12 8.99 10.34 7.81
C HIS A 12 8.86 8.98 7.11
N MET A 13 7.72 8.31 7.28
CA MET A 13 7.40 7.05 6.60
C MET A 13 7.34 7.25 5.07
N LEU A 14 6.60 8.25 4.59
CA LEU A 14 6.51 8.58 3.17
C LEU A 14 7.88 8.91 2.58
N LYS A 15 8.67 9.69 3.30
CA LYS A 15 10.03 10.04 2.88
C LYS A 15 10.92 8.81 2.75
N ASN A 16 10.86 7.86 3.68
CA ASN A 16 11.60 6.60 3.59
C ASN A 16 11.12 5.74 2.41
N MET A 17 9.81 5.65 2.17
CA MET A 17 9.26 4.90 1.02
C MET A 17 9.73 5.50 -0.32
N LEU A 18 9.71 6.83 -0.44
CA LEU A 18 10.17 7.53 -1.64
C LEU A 18 11.69 7.36 -1.83
N TRP A 19 12.46 7.43 -0.74
CA TRP A 19 13.90 7.17 -0.78
C TRP A 19 14.24 5.75 -1.24
N ALA A 20 13.48 4.74 -0.82
CA ALA A 20 13.67 3.36 -1.27
C ALA A 20 13.51 3.21 -2.80
N ARG A 21 12.75 4.10 -3.45
CA ARG A 21 12.59 4.16 -4.92
C ARG A 21 13.55 5.13 -5.62
N GLY A 22 14.46 5.78 -4.88
CA GLY A 22 15.39 6.77 -5.43
C GLY A 22 14.80 8.18 -5.58
N ALA A 23 13.57 8.42 -5.13
CA ALA A 23 12.95 9.75 -5.14
C ALA A 23 13.32 10.54 -3.88
N LYS A 24 14.15 11.58 -4.04
CA LYS A 24 14.50 12.52 -2.97
C LYS A 24 13.49 13.67 -2.93
N VAL A 25 12.49 13.55 -2.06
CA VAL A 25 11.51 14.61 -1.80
C VAL A 25 11.83 15.30 -0.47
N GLY A 26 11.74 16.63 -0.46
CA GLY A 26 11.91 17.45 0.75
C GLY A 26 10.76 17.26 1.74
N GLN A 27 11.01 17.56 3.02
CA GLN A 27 10.00 17.44 4.07
C GLN A 27 8.85 18.45 3.92
N GLN A 28 9.16 19.70 3.56
CA GLN A 28 8.16 20.76 3.39
C GLN A 28 7.13 20.49 2.29
N PRO A 29 7.53 20.07 1.06
CA PRO A 29 6.58 19.68 0.02
C PRO A 29 5.64 18.55 0.46
N LEU A 30 6.18 17.55 1.17
CA LEU A 30 5.38 16.45 1.73
C LEU A 30 4.39 16.95 2.79
N CYS A 31 4.84 17.79 3.72
CA CYS A 31 3.96 18.40 4.72
C CYS A 31 2.82 19.20 4.08
N ASN A 32 3.14 20.09 3.14
CA ASN A 32 2.13 20.91 2.45
C ASN A 32 1.14 20.06 1.65
N PHE A 33 1.64 19.01 1.00
CA PHE A 33 0.79 18.09 0.25
C PHE A 33 -0.15 17.30 1.16
N LEU A 34 0.33 16.84 2.32
CA LEU A 34 -0.50 16.13 3.28
C LEU A 34 -1.57 17.02 3.91
N ASP A 35 -1.21 18.26 4.26
CA ASP A 35 -2.16 19.26 4.73
C ASP A 35 -3.26 19.52 3.67
N PHE A 36 -2.88 19.51 2.39
CA PHE A 36 -3.83 19.62 1.30
C PHE A 36 -4.73 18.38 1.15
N ILE A 37 -4.16 17.17 1.25
CA ILE A 37 -4.92 15.91 1.25
C ILE A 37 -5.93 15.90 2.40
N GLU A 38 -5.54 16.32 3.61
CA GLU A 38 -6.43 16.35 4.78
C GLU A 38 -7.61 17.32 4.57
N LYS A 39 -7.37 18.45 3.91
CA LYS A 39 -8.42 19.41 3.53
C LYS A 39 -9.40 18.86 2.50
N VAL A 40 -8.90 18.14 1.50
CA VAL A 40 -9.70 17.59 0.39
C VAL A 40 -10.40 16.27 0.81
N CYS A 41 -9.74 15.47 1.65
CA CYS A 41 -10.15 14.16 2.11
C CYS A 41 -10.07 14.07 3.65
N PRO A 42 -11.03 14.67 4.38
CA PRO A 42 -11.02 14.67 5.85
C PRO A 42 -11.18 13.26 6.46
N TRP A 43 -11.60 12.28 5.67
CA TRP A 43 -11.73 10.86 6.05
C TRP A 43 -10.39 10.09 5.96
N PHE A 44 -9.36 10.68 5.36
CA PHE A 44 -8.06 10.04 5.13
C PHE A 44 -7.26 9.67 6.39
N PRO A 45 -7.15 10.52 7.43
CA PRO A 45 -6.31 10.22 8.61
C PRO A 45 -6.91 9.17 9.56
N GLU A 46 -8.20 8.81 9.42
CA GLU A 46 -8.88 7.90 10.36
C GLU A 46 -8.53 6.42 10.12
N GLU A 47 -8.16 6.03 8.90
CA GLU A 47 -7.88 4.63 8.55
C GLU A 47 -6.48 4.12 8.94
N GLY A 48 -5.56 5.00 9.34
CA GLY A 48 -4.22 4.65 9.86
C GLY A 48 -3.30 3.85 8.92
N THR A 49 -3.81 3.38 7.79
CA THR A 49 -3.14 2.49 6.83
C THR A 49 -3.46 2.99 5.43
N VAL A 50 -2.43 3.49 4.73
CA VAL A 50 -2.61 3.99 3.38
C VAL A 50 -2.68 2.81 2.42
N TYR A 51 -3.88 2.32 2.14
CA TYR A 51 -4.06 1.31 1.11
C TYR A 51 -4.04 1.95 -0.27
N ILE A 52 -3.56 1.21 -1.27
CA ILE A 52 -3.53 1.65 -2.68
C ILE A 52 -4.93 2.04 -3.18
N GLU A 53 -5.99 1.39 -2.69
CA GLU A 53 -7.38 1.68 -3.04
C GLU A 53 -7.86 3.01 -2.46
N THR A 54 -7.59 3.26 -1.19
CA THR A 54 -7.84 4.53 -0.49
C THR A 54 -7.07 5.67 -1.16
N TRP A 55 -5.81 5.43 -1.54
CA TRP A 55 -4.98 6.41 -2.24
C TRP A 55 -5.50 6.75 -3.65
N LYS A 56 -6.05 5.76 -4.37
CA LYS A 56 -6.72 5.98 -5.66
C LYS A 56 -7.92 6.93 -5.54
N LYS A 57 -8.79 6.69 -4.56
CA LYS A 57 -9.94 7.56 -4.25
C LYS A 57 -9.51 8.98 -3.87
N ALA A 58 -8.43 9.11 -3.11
CA ALA A 58 -7.87 10.43 -2.80
C ALA A 58 -7.42 11.17 -4.08
N GLY A 59 -6.87 10.46 -5.06
CA GLY A 59 -6.52 11.02 -6.37
C GLY A 59 -7.73 11.52 -7.15
N GLU A 60 -8.83 10.77 -7.15
CA GLU A 60 -10.08 11.20 -7.77
C GLU A 60 -10.62 12.47 -7.12
N LYS A 61 -10.54 12.57 -5.78
CA LYS A 61 -10.96 13.78 -5.05
C LYS A 61 -10.05 14.98 -5.30
N LEU A 62 -8.74 14.75 -5.43
CA LEU A 62 -7.79 15.80 -5.83
C LEU A 62 -8.11 16.31 -7.24
N GLN A 63 -8.49 15.41 -8.16
CA GLN A 63 -8.88 15.76 -9.51
C GLN A 63 -10.21 16.54 -9.54
N ASP A 64 -11.25 16.06 -8.85
CA ASP A 64 -12.51 16.80 -8.66
C ASP A 64 -12.23 18.22 -8.13
N TYR A 65 -11.37 18.34 -7.12
CA TYR A 65 -11.01 19.64 -6.55
C TYR A 65 -10.29 20.54 -7.56
N TYR A 66 -9.39 19.96 -8.35
CA TYR A 66 -8.69 20.67 -9.42
C TYR A 66 -9.66 21.18 -10.50
N ASP A 67 -10.63 20.37 -10.91
CA ASP A 67 -11.67 20.74 -11.88
C ASP A 67 -12.58 21.86 -11.35
N VAL A 68 -12.94 21.81 -10.05
CA VAL A 68 -13.84 22.80 -9.42
C VAL A 68 -13.15 24.14 -9.15
N HIS A 69 -11.92 24.11 -8.61
CA HIS A 69 -11.23 25.32 -8.14
C HIS A 69 -10.17 25.85 -9.10
N GLY A 70 -9.80 25.06 -10.10
CA GLY A 70 -8.78 25.36 -11.09
C GLY A 70 -7.34 25.19 -10.57
N PRO A 71 -6.36 25.23 -11.49
CA PRO A 71 -4.94 25.01 -11.19
C PRO A 71 -4.34 26.02 -10.21
N GLY A 72 -4.97 27.19 -10.02
CA GLY A 72 -4.48 28.21 -9.09
C GLY A 72 -4.62 27.85 -7.61
N LYS A 73 -5.43 26.84 -7.28
CA LYS A 73 -5.66 26.37 -5.91
C LYS A 73 -4.97 25.05 -5.58
N VAL A 74 -4.41 24.37 -6.57
CA VAL A 74 -3.73 23.08 -6.40
C VAL A 74 -2.23 23.29 -6.60
N PRO A 75 -1.39 22.96 -5.60
CA PRO A 75 0.06 23.02 -5.77
C PRO A 75 0.50 22.19 -6.98
N ALA A 76 1.42 22.69 -7.80
CA ALA A 76 1.89 21.99 -9.00
C ALA A 76 2.45 20.58 -8.70
N ASP A 77 3.05 20.41 -7.52
CA ASP A 77 3.65 19.15 -7.09
C ASP A 77 2.63 18.10 -6.63
N THR A 78 1.34 18.45 -6.53
CA THR A 78 0.28 17.60 -5.95
C THR A 78 0.14 16.28 -6.69
N PHE A 79 -0.05 16.32 -8.00
CA PHE A 79 -0.21 15.11 -8.81
C PHE A 79 1.09 14.30 -8.93
N GLY A 80 2.24 14.98 -8.91
CA GLY A 80 3.55 14.33 -8.90
C GLY A 80 3.78 13.54 -7.62
N LEU A 81 3.57 14.17 -6.46
CA LEU A 81 3.67 13.53 -5.14
C LEU A 81 2.64 12.42 -4.99
N TRP A 82 1.40 12.64 -5.43
CA TRP A 82 0.37 11.62 -5.41
C TRP A 82 0.76 10.39 -6.22
N THR A 83 1.29 10.57 -7.43
CA THR A 83 1.73 9.47 -8.30
C THR A 83 2.91 8.71 -7.70
N LEU A 84 3.90 9.42 -7.15
CA LEU A 84 5.06 8.83 -6.50
C LEU A 84 4.68 7.97 -5.29
N ILE A 85 3.76 8.47 -4.47
CA ILE A 85 3.26 7.74 -3.30
C ILE A 85 2.41 6.55 -3.76
N ARG A 86 1.54 6.73 -4.77
CA ARG A 86 0.75 5.63 -5.35
C ARG A 86 1.65 4.49 -5.83
N ASP A 87 2.69 4.84 -6.56
CA ASP A 87 3.68 3.90 -7.06
C ASP A 87 4.32 3.15 -5.90
N SER A 88 4.71 3.88 -4.84
CA SER A 88 5.29 3.36 -3.60
C SER A 88 4.37 2.43 -2.82
N LEU A 89 3.07 2.70 -2.81
CA LEU A 89 2.04 1.94 -2.10
C LEU A 89 1.60 0.69 -2.84
N ASP A 90 1.80 0.61 -4.16
CA ASP A 90 1.44 -0.58 -4.93
C ASP A 90 2.46 -1.71 -4.66
N PRO A 91 2.08 -2.77 -3.93
CA PRO A 91 2.95 -3.91 -3.67
C PRO A 91 2.68 -5.04 -4.68
N ARG A 92 1.95 -4.80 -5.78
CA ARG A 92 1.73 -5.84 -6.81
C ARG A 92 3.01 -6.21 -7.55
N TYR A 93 4.12 -5.47 -7.34
CA TYR A 93 5.46 -5.95 -7.71
C TYR A 93 5.97 -7.11 -6.82
N GLU A 94 5.48 -7.26 -5.58
CA GLU A 94 5.87 -8.37 -4.69
C GLU A 94 4.83 -9.49 -4.60
N ARG A 95 3.53 -9.22 -4.81
CA ARG A 95 2.50 -10.27 -4.75
C ARG A 95 2.50 -11.25 -5.93
N GLU A 96 3.15 -10.93 -7.04
CA GLU A 96 3.31 -11.87 -8.15
C GLU A 96 4.46 -12.88 -7.91
N LYS A 97 5.29 -12.70 -6.87
CA LYS A 97 6.21 -13.76 -6.41
C LYS A 97 5.66 -14.66 -5.30
N VAL A 98 4.55 -14.29 -4.64
CA VAL A 98 4.00 -15.06 -3.51
C VAL A 98 2.68 -15.77 -3.85
N ARG A 99 1.97 -15.40 -4.93
CA ARG A 99 0.73 -16.09 -5.35
C ARG A 99 0.92 -17.19 -6.41
N GLY A 100 2.15 -17.66 -6.61
CA GLY A 100 2.44 -18.85 -7.42
C GLY A 100 2.42 -20.18 -6.64
N GLN A 101 2.12 -20.18 -5.34
CA GLN A 101 1.91 -21.41 -4.58
C GLN A 101 0.49 -21.45 -4.01
N PRO A 102 -0.41 -22.30 -4.55
CA PRO A 102 -1.62 -22.66 -3.83
C PRO A 102 -1.23 -23.49 -2.59
N PRO A 103 -1.74 -23.17 -1.39
CA PRO A 103 -1.73 -24.08 -0.27
C PRO A 103 -2.91 -25.04 -0.41
N ASP A 104 -2.84 -25.99 -1.36
CA ASP A 104 -3.78 -27.12 -1.38
C ASP A 104 -3.28 -28.19 -0.40
N SER A 105 -3.79 -28.11 0.83
CA SER A 105 -4.02 -29.29 1.69
C SER A 105 -5.31 -30.01 1.21
N PRO A 106 -5.59 -31.30 1.49
CA PRO A 106 -5.11 -32.12 2.62
C PRO A 106 -4.78 -33.61 2.32
N VAL A 107 -4.20 -34.26 3.33
CA VAL A 107 -4.15 -35.71 3.68
C VAL A 107 -4.86 -36.69 2.73
N ILE A 108 -4.08 -37.60 2.12
CA ILE A 108 -4.58 -38.94 1.73
C ILE A 108 -3.83 -39.98 2.56
N GLU A 109 -4.54 -40.48 3.57
CA GLU A 109 -4.29 -41.71 4.30
C GLU A 109 -3.92 -42.85 3.33
N LYS A 110 -2.65 -43.25 3.33
CA LYS A 110 -2.21 -44.44 2.61
C LYS A 110 -2.71 -45.67 3.37
N LYS A 111 -3.85 -46.18 2.90
CA LYS A 111 -4.33 -47.56 3.04
C LYS A 111 -3.15 -48.53 3.15
N GLY A 112 -3.16 -49.34 4.22
CA GLY A 112 -2.05 -50.23 4.58
C GLY A 112 -1.64 -51.19 3.46
N PRO A 113 -0.41 -51.72 3.51
CA PRO A 113 -0.08 -52.87 2.70
C PRO A 113 -0.93 -54.04 3.19
N GLY A 114 -1.91 -54.45 2.38
CA GLY A 114 -2.45 -55.79 2.44
C GLY A 114 -1.27 -56.73 2.29
N TYR A 115 -0.83 -57.31 3.40
CA TYR A 115 0.17 -58.36 3.43
C TYR A 115 -0.35 -59.49 2.55
N LEU A 116 0.25 -59.56 1.38
CA LEU A 116 0.23 -60.70 0.49
C LEU A 116 0.65 -61.91 1.32
N GLY A 117 -0.16 -62.96 1.26
CA GLY A 117 -0.06 -64.13 2.12
C GLY A 117 1.32 -64.81 2.11
N ASP A 118 1.64 -65.31 3.30
CA ASP A 118 2.49 -66.45 3.61
C ASP A 118 3.97 -66.46 3.19
N PRO A 119 4.86 -66.57 4.18
CA PRO A 119 6.09 -67.32 4.09
C PRO A 119 6.01 -68.55 5.02
N SER A 120 5.40 -69.63 4.54
CA SER A 120 5.59 -70.97 5.11
C SER A 120 6.44 -71.79 4.16
N TRP A 121 7.76 -71.71 4.34
CA TRP A 121 8.67 -72.77 3.91
C TRP A 121 8.48 -73.95 4.85
N PHE A 122 7.61 -74.90 4.48
CA PHE A 122 7.69 -76.34 4.76
C PHE A 122 6.67 -77.09 3.89
#